data_AF-A0A371SNC4-F1
#
_entry.id   AF-A0A371SNC4-F1
#
_cell.length_a   1.000
_cell.length_b   1.000
_cell.length_c   1.000
_cell.angle_alpha   90.00
_cell.angle_beta   90.00
_cell.angle_gamma   90.00
#
_symmetry.space_group_name_H-M   'P 1'
#
loop_
_entity.id
_entity.type
_entity.pdbx_description
1 polymer ?
#
loop_
_entity_poly.entity_id
_entity_poly.type
_entity_poly.pdbx_seq_one_letter_code
_entity_poly.pdbx_strand_id
1 'polypeptide(L)'
;MANNSNNTNVDLAYRRRKSAEEMKHHVISFALMIFLTIIAFIAVGSEQFSPWFVVPFILLLAVIQVILQLYYFMHMNHKGHEAPKMFMFSGVLIAAVTVLCFMTIIWW
;
A
#
# COMPACT_ATOMS: atom_id res chain seq x y z
N MET A 1 -33.51 10.80 -33.13
CA MET A 1 -34.03 11.86 -32.24
C MET A 1 -33.55 11.58 -30.83
N ALA A 2 -32.79 12.52 -30.26
CA ALA A 2 -32.23 12.43 -28.91
C ALA A 2 -33.35 12.58 -27.86
N ASN A 3 -33.38 11.69 -26.86
CA ASN A 3 -34.13 11.95 -25.62
C ASN A 3 -33.12 12.13 -24.49
N ASN A 4 -32.90 13.39 -24.14
CA ASN A 4 -31.91 13.88 -23.21
C ASN A 4 -32.64 14.83 -22.26
N SER A 5 -33.07 14.33 -21.10
CA SER A 5 -33.47 15.12 -19.92
C SER A 5 -34.04 14.19 -18.84
N ASN A 6 -33.78 14.52 -17.57
CA ASN A 6 -34.42 14.01 -16.35
C ASN A 6 -33.75 12.86 -15.57
N ASN A 7 -32.44 12.92 -15.29
CA ASN A 7 -31.84 12.43 -14.03
C ASN A 7 -30.42 12.97 -13.73
N THR A 8 -30.00 14.07 -14.33
CA THR A 8 -28.64 14.64 -14.14
C THR A 8 -28.33 15.01 -12.68
N ASN A 9 -29.33 15.44 -11.90
CA ASN A 9 -29.15 15.83 -10.50
C ASN A 9 -28.87 14.63 -9.57
N VAL A 10 -29.54 13.50 -9.78
CA VAL A 10 -29.30 12.28 -8.99
C VAL A 10 -27.98 11.61 -9.36
N ASP A 11 -27.58 11.66 -10.63
CA ASP A 11 -26.29 11.16 -11.10
C ASP A 11 -25.13 12.03 -10.59
N LEU A 12 -25.27 13.37 -10.59
CA LEU A 12 -24.30 14.29 -9.99
C LEU A 12 -24.14 14.11 -8.48
N ALA A 13 -25.25 13.93 -7.76
CA ALA A 13 -25.23 13.66 -6.32
C ALA A 13 -24.59 12.29 -6.00
N TYR A 14 -24.84 11.28 -6.82
CA TYR A 14 -24.25 9.95 -6.70
C TYR A 14 -22.74 9.96 -7.01
N ARG A 15 -22.32 10.63 -8.08
CA ARG A 15 -20.92 10.81 -8.45
C ARG A 15 -20.13 11.57 -7.38
N ARG A 16 -20.70 12.63 -6.78
CA ARG A 16 -20.04 13.35 -5.67
C ARG A 16 -19.85 12.48 -4.43
N ARG A 17 -20.84 11.66 -4.06
CA ARG A 17 -20.70 10.72 -2.94
C ARG A 17 -19.64 9.66 -3.22
N LYS A 18 -19.63 9.11 -4.45
CA LYS A 18 -18.63 8.14 -4.88
C LYS A 18 -17.21 8.71 -4.86
N SER A 19 -16.99 9.92 -5.39
CA SER A 19 -15.69 10.59 -5.36
C SER A 19 -15.22 10.93 -3.94
N ALA A 20 -16.14 11.25 -3.02
CA ALA A 20 -15.80 11.48 -1.62
C ALA A 20 -15.33 10.19 -0.92
N GLU A 21 -15.87 9.04 -1.31
CA GLU A 21 -15.46 7.73 -0.78
C GLU A 21 -14.08 7.33 -1.30
N GLU A 22 -13.83 7.53 -2.59
CA GLU A 22 -12.52 7.32 -3.22
C GLU A 22 -11.42 8.20 -2.56
N MET A 23 -11.76 9.45 -2.23
CA MET A 23 -10.84 10.37 -1.56
C MET A 23 -10.59 9.98 -0.10
N LYS A 24 -11.60 9.47 0.62
CA LYS A 24 -11.44 8.96 1.99
C LYS A 24 -10.48 7.78 2.04
N HIS A 25 -10.58 6.84 1.10
CA HIS A 25 -9.65 5.72 1.03
C HIS A 25 -8.22 6.20 0.86
N HIS A 26 -7.97 7.17 -0.04
CA HIS A 26 -6.63 7.73 -0.24
C HIS A 26 -6.05 8.38 1.04
N VAL A 27 -6.87 9.14 1.76
CA VAL A 27 -6.47 9.80 3.01
C VAL A 27 -6.21 8.78 4.14
N ILE A 28 -7.01 7.71 4.24
CA ILE A 28 -6.82 6.64 5.23
C ILE A 28 -5.51 5.89 4.99
N SER A 29 -5.19 5.54 3.73
CA SER A 29 -3.92 4.90 3.38
C SER A 29 -2.74 5.77 3.74
N PHE A 30 -2.83 7.06 3.39
CA PHE A 30 -1.76 8.02 3.61
C PHE A 30 -1.49 8.20 5.12
N ALA A 31 -2.55 8.31 5.92
CA ALA A 31 -2.45 8.36 7.37
C ALA A 31 -1.86 7.08 7.97
N LEU A 32 -2.25 5.90 7.47
CA LEU A 32 -1.72 4.61 7.93
C LEU A 32 -0.20 4.48 7.66
N MET A 33 0.27 4.91 6.49
CA MET A 33 1.70 4.88 6.16
C MET A 33 2.51 5.76 7.10
N ILE A 34 2.08 7.01 7.28
CA ILE A 34 2.72 7.96 8.19
C ILE A 34 2.74 7.41 9.62
N PHE A 35 1.65 6.78 10.06
CA PHE A 35 1.58 6.16 11.38
C PHE A 35 2.64 5.06 11.56
N LEU A 36 2.72 4.13 10.60
CA LEU A 36 3.69 3.03 10.64
C LEU A 36 5.15 3.52 10.49
N THR A 37 5.41 4.58 9.72
CA THR A 37 6.77 5.14 9.61
C THR A 37 7.18 5.83 10.90
N ILE A 38 6.29 6.59 11.53
CA ILE A 38 6.57 7.21 12.84
C ILE A 38 6.93 6.15 13.88
N ILE A 39 6.21 5.01 13.92
CA ILE A 39 6.55 3.90 14.82
C ILE A 39 7.95 3.35 14.53
N ALA A 40 8.31 3.16 13.26
CA ALA A 40 9.65 2.70 12.89
C ALA A 40 10.75 3.69 13.31
N PHE A 41 10.52 4.99 13.13
CA PHE A 41 11.44 6.05 13.55
C PHE A 41 11.60 6.12 15.07
N ILE A 42 10.51 5.98 15.82
CA ILE A 42 10.56 5.92 17.28
C ILE A 42 11.34 4.67 17.74
N ALA A 43 11.09 3.52 17.11
CA ALA A 43 11.79 2.28 17.44
C ALA A 43 13.31 2.39 17.23
N VAL A 44 13.77 3.02 16.15
CA VAL A 44 15.20 3.28 15.89
C VAL A 44 15.76 4.36 16.81
N GLY A 45 15.05 5.49 16.92
CA GLY A 45 15.51 6.67 17.65
C GLY A 45 15.56 6.48 19.16
N SER A 46 14.92 5.43 19.69
CA SER A 46 14.99 5.13 21.12
C SER A 46 16.34 4.57 21.59
N GLU A 47 17.27 4.19 20.68
CA GLU A 47 18.64 3.66 20.93
C GLU A 47 18.80 2.58 22.04
N GLN A 48 17.70 2.12 22.63
CA GLN A 48 17.67 1.17 23.75
C GLN A 48 18.05 -0.25 23.32
N PHE A 49 18.11 -0.51 22.01
CA PHE A 49 18.42 -1.83 21.44
C PHE A 49 19.71 -1.78 20.63
N SER A 50 20.53 -2.82 20.78
CA SER A 50 21.77 -2.99 20.01
C SER A 50 21.48 -2.91 18.50
N PRO A 51 22.32 -2.22 17.70
CA PRO A 51 22.14 -2.08 16.25
C PRO A 51 21.90 -3.40 15.52
N TRP A 52 22.44 -4.49 16.07
CA TRP A 52 22.27 -5.85 15.55
C TRP A 52 20.82 -6.36 15.62
N PHE A 53 20.02 -5.88 16.56
CA PHE A 53 18.58 -6.18 16.67
C PHE A 53 17.71 -5.15 15.93
N VAL A 54 18.12 -3.88 15.91
CA VAL A 54 17.36 -2.80 15.28
C VAL A 54 17.30 -2.98 13.76
N VAL A 55 18.42 -3.33 13.12
CA VAL A 55 18.54 -3.49 11.66
C VAL A 55 17.55 -4.51 11.07
N PRO A 56 17.47 -5.77 11.55
CA PRO A 56 16.48 -6.72 11.01
C PRO A 56 15.04 -6.33 11.32
N PHE A 57 14.80 -5.67 12.47
CA PHE A 57 13.47 -5.20 12.86
C PHE A 57 12.93 -4.11 11.93
N ILE A 58 13.74 -3.11 11.60
CA ILE A 58 13.34 -2.06 10.65
C ILE A 58 13.24 -2.58 9.22
N LEU A 59 14.06 -3.55 8.84
CA LEU A 59 13.99 -4.18 7.52
C LEU A 59 12.65 -4.91 7.35
N LEU A 60 12.21 -5.63 8.38
CA LEU A 60 10.88 -6.25 8.42
C LEU A 60 9.77 -5.19 8.28
N LEU A 61 9.84 -4.10 9.04
CA LEU A 61 8.88 -3.00 8.94
C LEU A 61 8.91 -2.34 7.56
N ALA A 62 10.08 -2.22 6.92
CA ALA A 62 10.21 -1.68 5.57
C ALA A 62 9.54 -2.58 4.52
N VAL A 63 9.66 -3.90 4.65
CA VAL A 63 8.94 -4.85 3.78
C VAL A 63 7.43 -4.71 3.95
N ILE A 64 6.94 -4.62 5.20
CA ILE A 64 5.52 -4.39 5.49
C ILE A 64 5.04 -3.07 4.86
N GLN A 65 5.84 -2.01 4.93
CA GLN A 65 5.56 -0.73 4.31
C GLN A 65 5.42 -0.86 2.78
N VAL A 66 6.34 -1.56 2.11
CA VAL A 66 6.27 -1.77 0.65
C VAL A 66 5.03 -2.57 0.26
N ILE A 67 4.65 -3.59 1.04
CA ILE A 67 3.43 -4.38 0.79
C ILE A 67 2.18 -3.52 0.98
N LEU A 68 2.08 -2.77 2.07
CA LEU A 68 0.95 -1.88 2.32
C LEU A 68 0.89 -0.76 1.28
N GLN A 69 2.03 -0.26 0.82
CA GLN A 69 2.13 0.68 -0.29
C GLN A 69 1.56 0.08 -1.57
N LEU A 70 1.98 -1.11 -1.98
CA LEU A 70 1.41 -1.76 -3.16
C LEU A 70 -0.09 -2.09 -3.01
N TYR A 71 -0.49 -2.63 -1.85
CA TYR A 71 -1.86 -3.06 -1.60
C TYR A 71 -2.84 -1.89 -1.61
N TYR A 72 -2.48 -0.75 -1.02
CA TYR A 72 -3.37 0.42 -0.98
C TYR A 72 -3.30 1.28 -2.24
N PHE A 73 -2.13 1.35 -2.91
CA PHE A 73 -2.02 1.98 -4.23
C PHE A 73 -2.89 1.22 -5.25
N MET A 74 -3.05 -0.08 -5.06
CA MET A 74 -3.98 -0.92 -5.80
C MET A 74 -5.34 -1.02 -5.06
N HIS A 75 -6.09 0.10 -5.06
CA HIS A 75 -7.47 0.23 -4.59
C HIS A 75 -8.44 -0.78 -5.26
N MET A 76 -8.38 -2.06 -4.91
CA MET A 76 -9.34 -3.09 -5.35
C MET A 76 -10.65 -3.02 -4.55
N ASN A 77 -11.23 -1.82 -4.37
CA ASN A 77 -12.61 -1.72 -3.85
C ASN A 77 -13.66 -1.77 -4.96
N HIS A 78 -13.29 -2.09 -6.21
CA HIS A 78 -14.24 -2.35 -7.28
C HIS A 78 -14.01 -3.70 -7.95
N LYS A 79 -14.96 -4.60 -7.66
CA LYS A 79 -15.32 -5.85 -8.36
C LYS A 79 -14.58 -6.10 -9.69
N GLY A 80 -13.81 -7.20 -9.74
CA GLY A 80 -13.77 -8.03 -10.94
C GLY A 80 -12.44 -8.24 -11.67
N HIS A 81 -11.28 -7.96 -11.10
CA HIS A 81 -10.01 -8.30 -11.79
C HIS A 81 -9.08 -9.13 -10.92
N GLU A 82 -8.98 -10.42 -11.25
CA GLU A 82 -8.06 -11.38 -10.66
C GLU A 82 -6.62 -11.28 -11.21
N ALA A 83 -6.41 -10.52 -12.28
CA ALA A 83 -5.11 -10.35 -12.93
C ALA A 83 -4.12 -9.48 -12.13
N PRO A 84 -4.52 -8.33 -11.52
CA PRO A 84 -3.60 -7.50 -10.73
C PRO A 84 -3.11 -8.20 -9.46
N LYS A 85 -3.97 -8.97 -8.79
CA LYS A 85 -3.58 -9.75 -7.60
C LYS A 85 -2.56 -10.85 -7.92
N MET A 86 -2.68 -11.52 -9.08
CA MET A 86 -1.71 -12.52 -9.52
C MET A 86 -0.37 -11.89 -9.91
N PHE A 87 -0.39 -10.76 -10.63
CA PHE A 87 0.81 -10.03 -10.98
C PHE A 87 1.53 -9.45 -9.76
N MET A 88 0.77 -9.02 -8.75
CA MET A 88 1.32 -8.49 -7.51
C MET A 88 1.96 -9.58 -6.65
N PHE A 89 1.33 -10.76 -6.57
CA PHE A 89 1.93 -11.91 -5.89
C PHE A 89 3.22 -12.36 -6.59
N SER A 90 3.26 -12.40 -7.94
CA SER A 90 4.49 -12.71 -8.66
C SER A 90 5.57 -11.66 -8.48
N GLY A 91 5.20 -10.36 -8.48
CA GLY A 91 6.14 -9.26 -8.25
C GLY A 91 6.77 -9.32 -6.86
N VAL A 92 5.97 -9.60 -5.82
CA VAL A 92 6.47 -9.80 -4.45
C VAL A 92 7.36 -11.05 -4.37
N LEU A 93 6.99 -12.14 -5.03
CA LEU A 93 7.79 -13.37 -5.07
C LEU A 93 9.17 -13.13 -5.72
N ILE A 94 9.20 -12.45 -6.87
CA ILE A 94 10.44 -12.10 -7.57
C ILE A 94 11.29 -11.14 -6.71
N ALA A 95 10.68 -10.13 -6.09
CA ALA A 95 11.39 -9.20 -5.21
C ALA A 95 12.00 -9.92 -3.99
N ALA A 96 11.25 -10.83 -3.35
CA ALA A 96 11.71 -11.63 -2.23
C ALA A 96 12.86 -12.56 -2.62
N VAL A 97 12.74 -13.27 -3.75
CA VAL A 97 13.79 -14.14 -4.28
C VAL A 97 15.03 -13.33 -4.63
N THR A 98 14.88 -12.16 -5.24
CA THR A 98 15.99 -11.27 -5.60
C THR A 98 16.72 -10.77 -4.37
N VAL A 99 16.01 -10.28 -3.35
CA VAL A 99 16.61 -9.82 -2.09
C VAL A 99 17.31 -10.98 -1.37
N LEU A 100 16.68 -12.16 -1.28
CA LEU A 100 17.31 -13.34 -0.69
C LEU A 100 18.59 -13.73 -1.44
N CYS A 101 18.53 -13.77 -2.77
CA CYS A 101 19.68 -14.09 -3.62
C CYS A 101 20.83 -13.11 -3.39
N PHE A 102 20.54 -11.80 -3.39
CA PHE A 102 21.54 -10.77 -3.11
C PHE A 102 22.08 -10.82 -1.68
N MET A 103 21.25 -11.05 -0.66
CA MET A 103 21.72 -11.23 0.71
C MET A 103 22.62 -12.47 0.84
N THR A 104 22.28 -13.59 0.18
CA THR A 104 23.08 -14.81 0.25
C THR A 104 24.36 -14.77 -0.57
N ILE A 105 24.41 -14.00 -1.67
CA ILE A 105 25.56 -13.93 -2.59
C ILE A 105 26.51 -12.77 -2.22
N ILE A 106 26.01 -11.62 -1.77
CA ILE A 106 26.85 -10.46 -1.40
C ILE A 106 27.41 -10.62 0.03
N TRP A 107 26.68 -11.28 0.92
CA TRP A 107 27.11 -11.48 2.32
C TRP A 107 27.94 -12.76 2.52
N TRP A 108 28.37 -13.39 1.43
CA TRP A 108 29.38 -14.43 1.45
C TRP A 108 30.67 -13.88 0.85
#